data_AF-M4YLW2-F1
#
_entry.id   AF-M4YLW2-F1
#
_cell.length_a   1.000
_cell.length_b   1.000
_cell.length_c   1.000
_cell.angle_alpha   90.00
_cell.angle_beta   90.00
_cell.angle_gamma   90.00
#
_symmetry.space_group_name_H-M   'P 1'
#
loop_
_entity.id
_entity.type
_entity.pdbx_description
1 polymer ?
#
loop_
_entity_poly.entity_id
_entity_poly.type
_entity_poly.pdbx_seq_one_letter_code
_entity_poly.pdbx_strand_id
1 'polypeptide(L)'
;MWFKTTADNLARDPRAEFLVWQGKYAFSVQVVLSRTSDDAAEVELINEALDKMDMKADSVWIFTPQSVTDEGITPTTGQKIV
;
A
#
# COMPACT_ATOMS: atom_id res chain seq x y z
N MET A 1 14.74 10.86 3.18
CA MET A 1 15.59 9.67 3.44
C MET A 1 14.79 8.39 3.69
N TRP A 2 13.44 8.39 3.62
CA TRP A 2 12.61 7.21 3.90
C TRP A 2 12.41 6.27 2.69
N PHE A 3 12.30 6.83 1.48
CA PHE A 3 12.07 6.05 0.25
C PHE A 3 13.18 5.05 -0.08
N LYS A 4 14.45 5.40 0.19
CA LYS A 4 15.59 4.48 -0.01
C LYS A 4 15.46 3.26 0.90
N THR A 5 15.19 3.47 2.18
CA THR A 5 15.04 2.38 3.15
C THR A 5 13.88 1.45 2.81
N THR A 6 12.73 1.99 2.39
CA THR A 6 11.59 1.14 2.01
C THR A 6 11.90 0.31 0.76
N ALA A 7 12.51 0.91 -0.26
CA ALA A 7 12.92 0.18 -1.46
C ALA A 7 13.95 -0.92 -1.14
N ASP A 8 14.96 -0.61 -0.31
CA ASP A 8 15.98 -1.58 0.11
C ASP A 8 15.37 -2.73 0.94
N ASN A 9 14.39 -2.43 1.79
CA ASN A 9 13.68 -3.44 2.56
C ASN A 9 12.85 -4.35 1.65
N LEU A 10 12.13 -3.79 0.68
CA LEU A 10 11.31 -4.55 -0.27
C LEU A 10 12.16 -5.39 -1.24
N ALA A 11 13.36 -4.92 -1.58
CA ALA A 11 14.32 -5.70 -2.35
C ALA A 11 14.83 -6.93 -1.58
N ARG A 12 14.92 -6.84 -0.24
CA ARG A 12 15.33 -7.96 0.62
C ARG A 12 14.17 -8.91 0.95
N ASP A 13 12.98 -8.37 1.19
CA ASP A 13 11.76 -9.12 1.49
C ASP A 13 10.56 -8.40 0.87
N PRO A 14 9.87 -8.99 -0.12
CA PRO A 14 8.80 -8.31 -0.84
C PRO A 14 7.52 -8.18 0.00
N ARG A 15 7.46 -8.77 1.20
CA ARG A 15 6.28 -8.68 2.07
C ARG A 15 6.22 -7.31 2.73
N ALA A 16 5.02 -6.73 2.74
CA ALA A 16 4.73 -5.49 3.44
C ALA A 16 3.34 -5.55 4.08
N GLU A 17 3.07 -4.59 4.97
CA GLU A 17 1.77 -4.42 5.60
C GLU A 17 1.39 -2.94 5.51
N PHE A 18 0.17 -2.68 5.04
CA PHE A 18 -0.42 -1.35 5.07
C PHE A 18 -1.45 -1.30 6.19
N LEU A 19 -1.24 -0.40 7.16
CA LEU A 19 -2.26 -0.05 8.14
C LEU A 19 -3.02 1.18 7.64
N VAL A 20 -4.31 1.00 7.34
CA VAL A 20 -5.20 2.07 6.90
C VAL A 20 -6.28 2.28 7.95
N TRP A 21 -6.49 3.51 8.41
CA TRP A 21 -7.49 3.80 9.43
C TRP A 21 -8.25 5.09 9.16
N GLN A 22 -9.51 5.13 9.62
CA GLN A 22 -10.35 6.31 9.63
C GLN A 22 -11.33 6.25 10.81
N GLY A 23 -11.14 7.14 11.79
CA GLY A 23 -11.93 7.14 13.01
C GLY A 23 -11.78 5.81 13.76
N LYS A 24 -12.90 5.09 13.98
CA LYS A 24 -12.90 3.79 14.68
C LYS A 24 -12.55 2.61 13.77
N TYR A 25 -12.49 2.79 12.46
CA TYR A 25 -12.20 1.71 11.53
C TYR A 25 -10.70 1.68 11.26
N ALA A 26 -10.10 0.49 11.34
CA ALA A 26 -8.72 0.27 10.94
C ALA A 26 -8.60 -1.10 10.29
N PHE A 27 -7.78 -1.20 9.26
CA PHE A 27 -7.54 -2.44 8.54
C PHE A 27 -6.05 -2.62 8.35
N SER A 28 -5.55 -3.79 8.72
CA SER A 28 -4.23 -4.25 8.31
C SER A 28 -4.36 -5.02 7.00
N VAL A 29 -3.60 -4.62 5.98
CA VAL A 29 -3.56 -5.28 4.68
C VAL A 29 -2.14 -5.83 4.48
N GLN A 30 -1.99 -7.14 4.63
CA GLN A 30 -0.73 -7.82 4.33
C GLN A 30 -0.64 -8.03 2.82
N VAL A 31 0.49 -7.64 2.24
CA VAL A 31 0.71 -7.66 0.80
C VAL A 31 2.08 -8.21 0.45
N VAL A 32 2.25 -8.58 -0.81
CA VAL A 32 3.55 -8.87 -1.42
C VAL A 32 3.75 -7.91 -2.58
N LEU A 33 4.92 -7.27 -2.67
CA LEU A 33 5.32 -6.50 -3.85
C LEU A 33 5.45 -7.44 -5.03
N SER A 34 4.55 -7.29 -6.00
CA SER A 34 4.47 -8.18 -7.16
C SER A 34 5.34 -7.69 -8.30
N ARG A 35 5.32 -6.38 -8.57
CA ARG A 35 6.20 -5.73 -9.54
C ARG A 35 6.27 -4.22 -9.31
N THR A 36 7.29 -3.61 -9.88
CA THR A 36 7.37 -2.16 -10.11
C THR A 36 7.09 -1.90 -11.59
N SER A 37 6.46 -0.77 -11.91
CA SER A 37 6.13 -0.38 -13.28
C SER A 37 6.45 1.08 -13.51
N ASP A 38 7.02 1.36 -14.68
CA ASP A 38 7.21 2.69 -15.26
C ASP A 38 6.33 2.89 -16.50
N ASP A 39 5.35 2.00 -16.72
CA ASP A 39 4.37 2.15 -17.79
C ASP A 39 3.60 3.46 -17.64
N ALA A 40 3.54 4.23 -18.72
CA ALA A 40 2.99 5.57 -18.71
C ALA A 40 1.52 5.61 -18.30
N ALA A 41 0.70 4.63 -18.72
CA ALA A 41 -0.71 4.60 -18.38
C ALA A 41 -0.94 4.26 -16.90
N GLU A 42 -0.16 3.32 -16.35
CA GLU A 42 -0.23 2.97 -14.93
C GLU A 42 0.25 4.12 -14.03
N VAL A 43 1.31 4.82 -14.44
CA VAL A 43 1.85 5.98 -13.73
C VAL A 43 0.90 7.17 -13.80
N GLU A 44 0.25 7.41 -14.95
CA GLU A 44 -0.71 8.50 -15.14
C GLU A 44 -1.92 8.34 -14.21
N LEU A 45 -2.48 7.13 -14.08
CA LEU A 45 -3.59 6.85 -13.17
C LEU A 45 -3.28 7.21 -11.71
N ILE A 46 -2.06 6.92 -11.25
CA ILE A 46 -1.63 7.30 -9.89
C ILE A 46 -1.40 8.82 -9.81
N ASN A 47 -0.80 9.41 -10.83
CA ASN A 47 -0.54 10.84 -10.86
C ASN A 47 -1.82 11.68 -10.87
N GLU A 48 -2.93 11.23 -11.45
CA GLU A 48 -4.24 11.91 -11.32
C GLU A 48 -4.69 12.06 -9.86
N ALA A 49 -4.37 11.08 -9.01
CA ALA A 49 -4.66 11.14 -7.58
C ALA A 49 -3.65 12.02 -6.82
N LEU A 50 -2.37 11.97 -7.22
CA LEU A 50 -1.28 12.72 -6.59
C LEU A 50 -1.28 14.21 -6.94
N ASP A 51 -1.80 14.60 -8.10
CA ASP A 51 -1.84 15.99 -8.58
C ASP A 51 -2.56 16.93 -7.60
N LYS A 52 -3.62 16.42 -6.94
CA LYS A 52 -4.36 17.13 -5.88
C LYS A 52 -3.49 17.49 -4.66
N MET A 53 -2.31 16.90 -4.54
CA MET A 53 -1.35 17.09 -3.46
C MET A 53 -0.06 17.76 -3.94
N ASP A 54 0.00 18.25 -5.18
CA ASP A 54 1.22 18.80 -5.81
C ASP A 54 2.38 17.78 -5.79
N MET A 55 2.05 16.50 -6.01
CA MET A 55 2.99 15.39 -6.02
C MET A 55 2.97 14.67 -7.37
N LYS A 56 4.11 14.06 -7.73
CA LYS A 56 4.24 13.22 -8.93
C LYS A 56 5.08 11.99 -8.63
N ALA A 57 4.75 10.89 -9.30
CA ALA A 57 5.51 9.65 -9.32
C ALA A 57 6.08 9.38 -10.72
N ASP A 58 7.28 8.82 -10.76
CA ASP A 58 7.95 8.33 -11.98
C ASP A 58 7.81 6.82 -12.16
N SER A 59 7.37 6.11 -11.11
CA SER A 59 7.11 4.67 -11.13
C SER A 59 6.07 4.31 -10.08
N VAL A 60 5.41 3.17 -10.26
CA VAL A 60 4.39 2.65 -9.35
C VAL A 60 4.79 1.27 -8.83
N TRP A 61 4.45 0.99 -7.58
CA TRP A 61 4.62 -0.33 -6.97
C TRP A 61 3.28 -1.03 -6.93
N ILE A 62 3.21 -2.20 -7.53
CA ILE A 62 2.01 -3.03 -7.58
C ILE A 62 2.15 -4.13 -6.54
N PHE A 63 1.22 -4.13 -5.58
CA PHE A 63 1.15 -5.07 -4.48
C PHE A 63 -0.02 -6.03 -4.65
N THR A 64 0.21 -7.32 -4.38
CA THR A 64 -0.87 -8.31 -4.31
C THR A 64 -1.27 -8.56 -2.86
N PRO A 65 -2.54 -8.32 -2.48
CA PRO A 65 -3.02 -8.57 -1.13
C PRO A 65 -3.02 -10.08 -0.82
N GLN A 66 -2.55 -10.42 0.38
CA GLN A 66 -2.50 -11.77 0.93
C GLN A 66 -3.56 -11.99 2.00
N SER A 67 -3.78 -10.98 2.84
CA SER A 67 -4.85 -10.99 3.81
C SER A 67 -5.23 -9.59 4.28
N VAL A 68 -6.46 -9.46 4.74
CA VAL A 68 -6.96 -8.24 5.37
C VAL A 68 -7.53 -8.58 6.75
N THR A 69 -7.13 -7.84 7.77
CA THR A 69 -7.61 -7.99 9.16
C THR A 69 -8.26 -6.69 9.63
N ASP A 70 -9.41 -6.77 10.28
CA ASP A 70 -10.02 -5.63 10.97
C ASP A 70 -9.26 -5.37 12.28
N GLU A 71 -8.60 -4.21 12.36
CA GLU A 71 -7.85 -3.75 13.53
C GLU A 71 -8.57 -2.58 14.24
N GLY A 72 -9.82 -2.30 13.84
CA GLY A 72 -10.60 -1.18 14.35
C GLY A 72 -11.10 -1.39 15.77
N ILE A 73 -11.90 -0.44 16.25
CA ILE A 73 -12.74 -0.57 17.45
C ILE A 73 -14.15 -0.92 16.98
N THR A 74 -14.31 -2.15 16.50
CA THR A 74 -15.54 -2.67 15.88
C THR A 74 -15.93 -3.99 16.57
N PRO A 75 -17.12 -4.53 16.32
CA PRO A 75 -17.47 -5.88 16.79
C PRO A 75 -16.62 -7.00 16.15
N THR A 76 -15.91 -6.70 15.06
CA THR A 76 -15.15 -7.66 14.25
C THR A 76 -13.64 -7.48 14.40
N THR A 77 -13.17 -6.68 15.36
CA THR A 77 -11.74 -6.50 15.64
C THR A 77 -11.02 -7.85 15.80
N GLY A 78 -9.85 -7.95 15.17
CA GLY A 78 -9.02 -9.15 15.10
C GLY A 78 -9.47 -10.17 14.06
N GLN A 79 -10.59 -9.95 13.36
CA GLN A 79 -11.08 -10.90 12.36
C GLN A 79 -10.41 -10.69 11.00
N LYS A 80 -10.05 -11.81 10.37
CA LYS A 80 -9.59 -11.86 8.98
C LYS A 80 -10.78 -11.76 8.03
N ILE A 81 -10.75 -10.78 7.14
CA ILE A 81 -11.77 -10.48 6.13
C ILE A 81 -11.49 -11.23 4.82
N VAL A 82 -10.21 -11.23 4.40
CA VAL A 82 -9.69 -11.93 3.20
C VAL A 82 -8.47 -12.71 3.60
#